data_AF-A0A6N7ML81-F1
#
_entry.id   AF-A0A6N7ML81-F1
#
_cell.length_a   1.000
_cell.length_b   1.000
_cell.length_c   1.000
_cell.angle_alpha   90.00
_cell.angle_beta   90.00
_cell.angle_gamma   90.00
#
_symmetry.space_group_name_H-M   'P 1'
#
loop_
_entity.id
_entity.type
_entity.pdbx_description
1 polymer ?
#
loop_
_entity_poly.entity_id
_entity_poly.type
_entity_poly.pdbx_seq_one_letter_code
_entity_poly.pdbx_strand_id
1 'polypeptide(L)'
;MGIYKDFSFAHLTATLHKKIVWNNREVVLTGIAPEIEPSEKKKTAMIFSIEPGTVYVGYELAKDMQIRQEDSINIFNRYFKVKKTLSETGSIDDIRIYGVLSEFQDLIGFKGKINEIMALNCLCVSPDENDPLEILREQLDQVLPESKVIMNTTIANAREKQRHMLEKYFALVTTFVIFVIAVWIATLAMMNARERQKEIGILRAIGHNGRKIASLFIGKALIIGIVSAVLGFATGTILALEFGPGIFKITAGSIKPIYSILIWSIIAAPVFSAIATFLPTLVAILKDPAITLRKE
;
A
#
# COMPACT_ATOMS: atom_id res chain seq x y z
N MET A 1 -2.36 26.01 -21.71
CA MET A 1 -2.78 25.20 -20.54
C MET A 1 -3.76 24.09 -20.93
N GLY A 2 -3.51 23.35 -22.03
CA GLY A 2 -4.56 22.52 -22.66
C GLY A 2 -4.11 21.22 -23.34
N ILE A 3 -2.92 20.67 -23.02
CA ILE A 3 -2.42 19.41 -23.63
C ILE A 3 -2.01 18.36 -22.57
N TYR A 4 -1.98 18.71 -21.28
CA TYR A 4 -1.36 17.87 -20.23
C TYR A 4 -2.32 17.01 -19.40
N LYS A 5 -3.59 16.85 -19.80
CA LYS A 5 -4.60 16.12 -19.01
C LYS A 5 -4.51 14.59 -19.12
N ASP A 6 -3.80 14.07 -20.12
CA ASP A 6 -3.77 12.63 -20.42
C ASP A 6 -2.50 11.92 -19.93
N PHE A 7 -1.58 12.64 -19.27
CA PHE A 7 -0.37 12.03 -18.72
C PHE A 7 -0.57 11.60 -17.26
N SER A 8 -0.46 10.30 -17.00
CA SER A 8 -0.57 9.70 -15.67
C SER A 8 0.77 9.71 -14.92
N PHE A 9 1.22 10.86 -14.44
CA PHE A 9 2.39 10.96 -13.54
C PHE A 9 2.03 11.63 -12.21
N ALA A 10 2.67 11.19 -11.11
CA ALA A 10 2.42 11.74 -9.78
C ALA A 10 3.38 12.90 -9.43
N HIS A 11 4.65 12.77 -9.78
CA HIS A 11 5.70 13.77 -9.55
C HIS A 11 6.61 13.82 -10.76
N LEU A 12 7.00 15.02 -11.17
CA LEU A 12 8.10 15.24 -12.10
C LEU A 12 9.14 16.12 -11.45
N THR A 13 10.40 15.71 -11.51
CA THR A 13 11.52 16.60 -11.25
C THR A 13 12.52 16.52 -12.39
N ALA A 14 12.99 17.69 -12.81
CA ALA A 14 14.02 17.81 -13.82
C ALA A 14 15.39 17.85 -13.13
N THR A 15 16.32 17.04 -13.64
CA THR A 15 17.66 16.92 -13.09
C THR A 15 18.72 17.15 -14.16
N LEU A 16 19.86 17.69 -13.70
CA LEU A 16 21.06 17.84 -14.52
C LEU A 16 22.24 17.19 -13.82
N HIS A 17 22.76 16.13 -14.42
CA HIS A 17 23.96 15.44 -13.94
C HIS A 17 25.16 15.79 -14.80
N LYS A 18 26.26 16.22 -14.17
CA LYS A 18 27.52 16.47 -14.87
C LYS A 18 28.69 15.98 -14.03
N LYS A 19 29.51 15.11 -14.62
CA LYS A 19 30.84 14.80 -14.07
C LYS A 19 31.75 16.01 -14.25
N ILE A 20 32.39 16.43 -13.17
CA ILE A 20 33.38 17.50 -13.15
C ILE A 20 34.60 17.03 -12.37
N VAL A 21 35.74 17.70 -12.59
CA VAL A 21 36.91 17.55 -11.73
C VAL A 21 36.92 18.70 -10.73
N TRP A 22 36.83 18.38 -9.45
CA TRP A 22 36.84 19.34 -8.35
C TRP A 22 37.86 18.91 -7.29
N ASN A 23 38.79 19.79 -6.92
CA ASN A 23 39.89 19.50 -6.01
C ASN A 23 40.66 18.21 -6.37
N ASN A 24 41.00 18.07 -7.67
CA ASN A 24 41.73 16.92 -8.22
C ASN A 24 41.01 15.57 -8.09
N ARG A 25 39.68 15.58 -7.96
CA ARG A 25 38.82 14.40 -7.89
C ARG A 25 37.66 14.49 -8.86
N GLU A 26 37.21 13.35 -9.36
CA GLU A 26 35.97 13.28 -10.11
C GLU A 26 34.77 13.33 -9.16
N VAL A 27 33.89 14.29 -9.37
CA VAL A 27 32.63 14.43 -8.62
C VAL A 27 31.47 14.56 -9.59
N VAL A 28 30.30 14.11 -9.17
CA VAL A 28 29.08 14.25 -9.96
C VAL A 28 28.27 15.42 -9.39
N LEU A 29 28.20 16.52 -10.13
CA LEU A 29 27.24 17.59 -9.81
C LEU A 29 25.85 17.17 -10.27
N THR A 30 24.88 17.28 -9.37
CA THR A 30 23.47 17.00 -9.64
C THR A 30 22.63 18.21 -9.25
N GLY A 31 22.12 18.92 -10.27
CA GLY A 31 21.15 19.99 -10.08
C GLY A 31 19.74 19.42 -10.05
N ILE A 32 18.93 19.76 -9.05
CA ILE A 32 17.55 19.30 -8.90
C ILE A 32 16.60 20.49 -8.99
N ALA A 33 15.56 20.37 -9.83
CA ALA A 33 14.47 21.33 -9.89
C ALA A 33 13.43 21.05 -8.80
N PRO A 34 12.67 22.07 -8.34
CA PRO A 34 11.49 21.85 -7.52
C PRO A 34 10.53 20.86 -8.19
N GLU A 35 9.95 19.95 -7.41
CA GLU A 35 8.97 19.00 -7.92
C GLU A 35 7.71 19.70 -8.40
N ILE A 36 7.22 19.29 -9.57
CA ILE A 36 5.94 19.73 -10.11
C ILE A 36 4.91 18.64 -9.81
N GLU A 37 3.92 18.97 -8.98
CA GLU A 37 2.79 18.09 -8.65
C GLU A 37 1.56 18.48 -9.50
N PRO A 38 1.06 17.61 -10.38
CA PRO A 38 -0.17 17.86 -11.13
C PRO A 38 -1.45 17.63 -10.29
N SER A 39 -1.35 17.03 -9.11
CA SER A 39 -2.49 16.69 -8.26
C SER A 39 -2.53 17.57 -7.01
N GLU A 40 -3.71 18.10 -6.65
CA GLU A 40 -3.91 18.92 -5.43
C GLU A 40 -3.60 18.18 -4.11
N LYS A 41 -3.37 16.87 -4.15
CA LYS A 41 -3.02 16.07 -2.98
C LYS A 41 -1.51 16.03 -2.80
N LYS A 42 -1.01 16.79 -1.82
CA LYS A 42 0.37 16.74 -1.33
C LYS A 42 0.79 15.28 -1.09
N LYS A 43 1.73 14.80 -1.87
CA LYS A 43 2.37 13.49 -1.69
C LYS A 43 3.78 13.71 -1.13
N THR A 44 4.38 12.65 -0.60
CA THR A 44 5.77 12.72 -0.10
C THR A 44 6.70 12.96 -1.28
N ALA A 45 7.56 13.97 -1.20
CA ALA A 45 8.51 14.32 -2.25
C ALA A 45 9.38 13.10 -2.64
N MET A 46 9.59 12.94 -3.95
CA MET A 46 10.42 11.90 -4.54
C MET A 46 11.90 12.08 -4.16
N ILE A 47 12.35 13.33 -4.08
CA ILE A 47 13.71 13.72 -3.71
C ILE A 47 13.66 14.83 -2.65
N PHE A 48 14.71 14.93 -1.84
CA PHE A 48 14.84 16.01 -0.88
C PHE A 48 14.89 17.37 -1.60
N SER A 49 14.14 18.35 -1.08
CA SER A 49 14.21 19.73 -1.55
C SER A 49 15.50 20.39 -1.08
N ILE A 50 16.11 21.19 -1.95
CA ILE A 50 17.35 21.92 -1.67
C ILE A 50 17.05 23.41 -1.70
N GLU A 51 17.52 24.14 -0.67
CA GLU A 51 17.38 25.58 -0.61
C GLU A 51 18.44 26.27 -1.50
N PRO A 52 18.11 27.39 -2.17
CA PRO A 52 19.09 28.15 -2.95
C PRO A 52 20.33 28.54 -2.11
N GLY A 53 21.51 28.42 -2.70
CA GLY A 53 22.80 28.69 -2.03
C GLY A 53 23.26 27.57 -1.09
N THR A 54 22.51 26.47 -1.01
CA THR A 54 22.87 25.29 -0.20
C THR A 54 23.14 24.06 -1.05
N VAL A 55 23.96 23.16 -0.52
CA VAL A 55 24.31 21.90 -1.16
C VAL A 55 24.27 20.73 -0.19
N TYR A 56 24.00 19.55 -0.73
CA TYR A 56 24.08 18.27 -0.02
C TYR A 56 25.25 17.49 -0.62
N VAL A 57 26.10 16.95 0.24
CA VAL A 57 27.34 16.29 -0.19
C VAL A 57 27.27 14.81 0.15
N GLY A 58 27.63 13.96 -0.82
CA GLY A 58 27.75 12.51 -0.65
C GLY A 58 28.75 12.13 0.45
N TYR A 59 28.56 10.96 1.04
CA TYR A 59 29.34 10.51 2.20
C TYR A 59 30.85 10.44 1.94
N GLU A 60 31.26 9.81 0.84
CA GLU A 60 32.68 9.60 0.52
C GLU A 60 33.39 10.94 0.26
N LEU A 61 32.73 11.88 -0.43
CA LEU A 61 33.27 13.23 -0.59
C LEU A 61 33.39 13.97 0.73
N ALA A 62 32.38 13.88 1.58
CA ALA A 62 32.39 14.55 2.87
C ALA A 62 33.51 14.02 3.77
N LYS A 63 33.67 12.69 3.82
CA LYS A 63 34.71 12.02 4.61
C LYS A 63 36.12 12.39 4.13
N ASP A 64 36.36 12.28 2.83
CA ASP A 64 37.71 12.46 2.28
C ASP A 64 38.16 13.91 2.26
N MET A 65 37.24 14.84 2.06
CA MET A 65 37.53 16.28 2.10
C MET A 65 37.31 16.89 3.49
N GLN A 66 36.99 16.08 4.49
CA GLN A 66 36.70 16.49 5.87
C GLN A 66 35.61 17.57 5.99
N ILE A 67 34.65 17.56 5.06
CA ILE A 67 33.54 18.51 5.01
C ILE A 67 32.49 18.13 6.04
N ARG A 68 32.07 19.10 6.85
CA ARG A 68 31.02 18.95 7.86
C ARG A 68 29.77 19.74 7.49
N GLN A 69 28.70 19.47 8.21
CA GLN A 69 27.47 20.25 8.11
C GLN A 69 27.76 21.71 8.52
N GLU A 70 27.12 22.65 7.82
CA GLU A 70 27.29 24.11 7.95
C GLU A 70 28.59 24.68 7.36
N ASP A 71 29.51 23.85 6.86
CA ASP A 71 30.72 24.33 6.19
C ASP A 71 30.40 25.05 4.88
N SER A 72 31.31 25.93 4.45
CA SER A 72 31.23 26.61 3.15
C SER A 72 32.24 26.00 2.18
N ILE A 73 31.76 25.45 1.08
CA ILE A 73 32.60 24.87 0.03
C ILE A 73 32.60 25.75 -1.22
N ASN A 74 33.74 25.85 -1.88
CA ASN A 74 33.89 26.60 -3.13
C ASN A 74 33.88 25.65 -4.32
N ILE A 75 32.90 25.82 -5.21
CA ILE A 75 32.78 25.07 -6.47
C ILE A 75 32.88 26.10 -7.60
N PHE A 76 33.91 26.01 -8.44
CA PHE A 76 34.16 26.93 -9.58
C PHE A 76 33.99 28.42 -9.24
N ASN A 77 34.59 28.87 -8.14
CA ASN A 77 34.59 30.27 -7.68
C ASN A 77 33.23 30.78 -7.15
N ARG A 78 32.32 29.87 -6.78
CA ARG A 78 31.07 30.16 -6.08
C ARG A 78 31.02 29.38 -4.77
N TYR A 79 30.66 30.08 -3.69
CA TYR A 79 30.55 29.49 -2.37
C TYR A 79 29.14 28.94 -2.15
N PHE A 80 29.07 27.73 -1.62
CA PHE A 80 27.83 27.07 -1.22
C PHE A 80 27.93 26.59 0.21
N LYS A 81 26.82 26.71 0.95
CA LYS A 81 26.73 26.21 2.32
C LYS A 81 26.30 24.74 2.33
N VAL A 82 27.04 23.89 3.03
CA VAL A 82 26.75 22.47 3.16
C VAL A 82 25.63 22.28 4.18
N LYS A 83 24.39 22.11 3.69
CA LYS A 83 23.22 21.91 4.56
C LYS A 83 23.23 20.54 5.22
N LYS A 84 23.74 19.52 4.53
CA LYS A 84 23.73 18.13 4.98
C LYS A 84 24.79 17.30 4.26
N THR A 85 25.43 16.40 5.01
CA THR A 85 26.21 15.29 4.48
C THR A 85 25.34 14.04 4.45
N LEU A 86 25.33 13.33 3.32
CA LEU A 86 24.52 12.13 3.14
C LEU A 86 25.17 10.93 3.85
N SER A 87 24.36 9.93 4.18
CA SER A 87 24.84 8.66 4.73
C SER A 87 25.43 7.78 3.63
N GLU A 88 26.37 6.91 3.99
CA GLU A 88 27.01 5.97 3.07
C GLU A 88 25.98 5.06 2.39
N THR A 89 26.00 5.01 1.06
CA THR A 89 25.10 4.18 0.25
C THR A 89 25.82 3.08 -0.53
N GLY A 90 27.14 3.17 -0.66
CA GLY A 90 27.94 2.31 -1.54
C GLY A 90 27.67 2.54 -3.03
N SER A 91 27.13 3.71 -3.39
CA SER A 91 26.68 4.03 -4.74
C SER A 91 27.33 5.31 -5.27
N ILE A 92 27.03 5.68 -6.53
CA ILE A 92 27.51 6.93 -7.11
C ILE A 92 27.05 8.18 -6.32
N ASP A 93 26.02 8.05 -5.50
CA ASP A 93 25.52 9.14 -4.66
C ASP A 93 26.53 9.54 -3.58
N ASP A 94 27.46 8.65 -3.20
CA ASP A 94 28.50 8.96 -2.22
C ASP A 94 29.55 9.93 -2.77
N ILE A 95 29.69 10.00 -4.11
CA ILE A 95 30.58 10.93 -4.82
C ILE A 95 29.83 12.08 -5.51
N ARG A 96 28.61 12.36 -5.07
CA ARG A 96 27.71 13.33 -5.70
C ARG A 96 27.54 14.58 -4.83
N ILE A 97 27.43 15.72 -5.47
CA ILE A 97 27.05 16.99 -4.83
C ILE A 97 25.71 17.40 -5.42
N TYR A 98 24.72 17.59 -4.57
CA TYR A 98 23.39 18.02 -4.96
C TYR A 98 23.19 19.50 -4.67
N GLY A 99 22.58 20.21 -5.62
CA GLY A 99 22.26 21.63 -5.51
C GLY A 99 21.01 22.00 -6.28
N VAL A 100 20.63 23.26 -6.22
CA VAL A 100 19.50 23.77 -7.02
C VAL A 100 19.87 23.78 -8.51
N LEU A 101 18.97 23.26 -9.35
CA LEU A 101 19.20 23.11 -10.80
C LEU A 101 19.69 24.39 -11.47
N SER A 102 19.01 25.53 -11.21
CA SER A 102 19.36 26.80 -11.84
C SER A 102 20.76 27.28 -11.47
N GLU A 103 21.18 27.10 -10.21
CA GLU A 103 22.51 27.52 -9.77
C GLU A 103 23.61 26.67 -10.40
N PHE A 104 23.38 25.37 -10.53
CA PHE A 104 24.34 24.47 -11.16
C PHE A 104 24.39 24.69 -12.67
N GLN A 105 23.26 24.86 -13.34
CA GLN A 105 23.21 25.25 -14.75
C GLN A 105 24.04 26.50 -15.03
N ASP A 106 23.93 27.53 -14.18
CA ASP A 106 24.72 28.75 -14.27
C ASP A 106 26.21 28.47 -14.05
N LEU A 107 26.54 27.62 -13.07
CA LEU A 107 27.91 27.29 -12.69
C LEU A 107 28.68 26.56 -13.80
N ILE A 108 28.02 25.62 -14.49
CA ILE A 108 28.66 24.79 -15.53
C ILE A 108 28.40 25.27 -16.95
N GLY A 109 27.62 26.35 -17.15
CA GLY A 109 27.33 26.90 -18.47
C GLY A 109 26.26 26.13 -19.26
N PHE A 110 25.32 25.47 -18.57
CA PHE A 110 24.24 24.66 -19.14
C PHE A 110 22.85 25.28 -18.88
N LYS A 111 22.75 26.61 -18.91
CA LYS A 111 21.47 27.33 -18.74
C LYS A 111 20.36 26.74 -19.63
N GLY A 112 19.25 26.36 -19.02
CA GLY A 112 18.08 25.80 -19.70
C GLY A 112 18.23 24.37 -20.21
N LYS A 113 19.33 23.68 -19.88
CA LYS A 113 19.56 22.27 -20.28
C LYS A 113 19.42 21.31 -19.11
N ILE A 114 18.73 20.21 -19.35
CA ILE A 114 18.59 19.08 -18.43
C ILE A 114 18.96 17.80 -19.18
N ASN A 115 19.29 16.73 -18.46
CA ASN A 115 19.59 15.44 -19.09
C ASN A 115 18.83 14.27 -18.48
N GLU A 116 18.04 14.50 -17.43
CA GLU A 116 17.16 13.50 -16.86
C GLU A 116 15.87 14.16 -16.36
N ILE A 117 14.76 13.45 -16.51
CA ILE A 117 13.48 13.78 -15.90
C ILE A 117 13.10 12.57 -15.07
N MET A 118 13.08 12.75 -13.76
CA MET A 118 12.66 11.70 -12.85
C MET A 118 11.16 11.79 -12.65
N ALA A 119 10.48 10.68 -12.90
CA ALA A 119 9.04 10.54 -12.72
C ALA A 119 8.75 9.42 -11.74
N LEU A 120 7.94 9.71 -10.72
CA LEU A 120 7.42 8.67 -9.84
C LEU A 120 6.13 8.13 -10.44
N ASN A 121 6.17 6.91 -10.97
CA ASN A 121 4.96 6.17 -11.31
C ASN A 121 4.96 4.79 -10.66
N CYS A 122 3.94 4.51 -9.85
CA CYS A 122 3.52 3.14 -9.55
C CYS A 122 2.47 2.77 -10.60
N LEU A 123 2.90 2.58 -11.85
CA LEU A 123 2.08 1.81 -12.80
C LEU A 123 2.17 0.35 -12.36
N CYS A 124 1.37 0.00 -11.35
CA CYS A 124 1.08 -1.38 -11.00
C CYS A 124 0.08 -1.91 -12.04
N VAL A 125 0.52 -2.05 -13.29
CA VAL A 125 -0.24 -2.85 -14.24
C VAL A 125 0.10 -4.30 -13.93
N SER A 126 -0.94 -5.13 -13.82
CA SER A 126 -0.79 -6.55 -13.61
C SER A 126 0.17 -7.12 -14.67
N PRO A 127 1.04 -8.09 -14.34
CA PRO A 127 2.01 -8.68 -15.28
C PRO A 127 1.40 -9.19 -16.59
N ASP A 128 0.08 -9.37 -16.63
CA ASP A 128 -0.68 -9.99 -17.72
C ASP A 128 -1.28 -8.98 -18.74
N GLU A 129 -1.22 -7.66 -18.48
CA GLU A 129 -1.68 -6.63 -19.43
C GLU A 129 -0.52 -5.67 -19.74
N ASN A 130 0.01 -5.72 -20.97
CA ASN A 130 0.98 -4.81 -21.63
C ASN A 130 2.10 -4.17 -20.78
N ASP A 131 3.36 -4.24 -21.26
CA ASP A 131 4.50 -3.58 -20.60
C ASP A 131 4.17 -2.08 -20.35
N PRO A 132 4.07 -1.63 -19.09
CA PRO A 132 3.74 -0.24 -18.78
C PRO A 132 4.72 0.76 -19.39
N LEU A 133 5.95 0.32 -19.65
CA LEU A 133 6.97 1.11 -20.33
C LEU A 133 6.65 1.32 -21.81
N GLU A 134 5.96 0.38 -22.46
CA GLU A 134 5.58 0.49 -23.87
C GLU A 134 4.51 1.56 -24.05
N ILE A 135 3.47 1.54 -23.22
CA ILE A 135 2.41 2.56 -23.21
C ILE A 135 3.01 3.95 -22.93
N LEU A 136 3.92 4.04 -21.96
CA LEU A 136 4.54 5.30 -21.59
C LEU A 136 5.47 5.83 -22.70
N ARG A 137 6.21 4.95 -23.38
CA ARG A 137 7.04 5.33 -24.54
C ARG A 137 6.18 5.87 -25.67
N GLU A 138 5.09 5.19 -26.00
CA GLU A 138 4.20 5.62 -27.09
C GLU A 138 3.57 7.00 -26.82
N GLN A 139 3.24 7.29 -25.56
CA GLN A 139 2.77 8.61 -25.13
C GLN A 139 3.86 9.68 -25.15
N LEU A 140 5.09 9.34 -24.73
CA LEU A 140 6.20 10.29 -24.63
C LEU A 140 6.87 10.56 -25.97
N ASP A 141 6.85 9.63 -26.92
CA ASP A 141 7.41 9.81 -28.27
C ASP A 141 6.78 10.99 -29.00
N GLN A 142 5.52 11.33 -28.69
CA GLN A 142 4.83 12.49 -29.27
C GLN A 142 5.38 13.84 -28.78
N VAL A 143 5.97 13.87 -27.58
CA VAL A 143 6.40 15.12 -26.91
C VAL A 143 7.92 15.23 -26.83
N LEU A 144 8.61 14.09 -26.66
CA LEU A 144 10.05 13.97 -26.46
C LEU A 144 10.62 12.77 -27.26
N PRO A 145 10.63 12.84 -28.61
CA PRO A 145 11.02 11.73 -29.48
C PRO A 145 12.49 11.29 -29.33
N GLU A 146 13.36 12.15 -28.80
CA GLU A 146 14.77 11.82 -28.56
C GLU A 146 15.03 11.28 -27.14
N SER A 147 13.99 11.18 -26.30
CA SER A 147 14.15 10.75 -24.91
C SER A 147 14.11 9.22 -24.78
N LYS A 148 14.97 8.68 -23.91
CA LYS A 148 14.95 7.25 -23.58
C LYS A 148 14.29 7.05 -22.24
N VAL A 149 13.14 6.37 -22.23
CA VAL A 149 12.43 6.00 -21.01
C VAL A 149 13.08 4.76 -20.39
N ILE A 150 13.65 4.93 -19.19
CA ILE A 150 14.30 3.88 -18.41
C ILE A 150 13.60 3.77 -17.07
N MET A 151 13.19 2.55 -16.71
CA MET A 151 12.70 2.24 -15.37
C MET A 151 13.87 1.92 -14.46
N ASN A 152 13.92 2.53 -13.27
CA ASN A 152 14.86 2.12 -12.24
C ASN A 152 14.37 0.79 -11.62
N THR A 153 14.73 -0.32 -12.26
CA THR A 153 14.25 -1.67 -11.95
C THR A 153 14.63 -2.12 -10.55
N THR A 154 15.73 -1.65 -9.97
CA THR A 154 16.15 -2.05 -8.62
C THR A 154 15.15 -1.59 -7.55
N ILE A 155 14.71 -0.34 -7.62
CA ILE A 155 13.76 0.22 -6.63
C ILE A 155 12.33 -0.27 -6.94
N ALA A 156 11.96 -0.35 -8.22
CA ALA A 156 10.63 -0.82 -8.61
C ALA A 156 10.42 -2.31 -8.30
N ASN A 157 11.36 -3.18 -8.70
CA ASN A 157 11.30 -4.62 -8.43
C ASN A 157 11.41 -4.93 -6.94
N ALA A 158 12.18 -4.15 -6.17
CA ALA A 158 12.24 -4.32 -4.71
C ALA A 158 10.88 -4.03 -4.05
N ARG A 159 10.19 -2.96 -4.47
CA ARG A 159 8.85 -2.61 -3.97
C ARG A 159 7.79 -3.62 -4.39
N GLU A 160 7.84 -4.06 -5.64
CA GLU A 160 6.93 -5.08 -6.16
C GLU A 160 7.13 -6.42 -5.42
N LYS A 161 8.38 -6.86 -5.25
CA LYS A 161 8.71 -8.07 -4.48
C LYS A 161 8.28 -7.95 -3.02
N GLN A 162 8.52 -6.81 -2.36
CA GLN A 162 8.06 -6.59 -1.00
C GLN A 162 6.53 -6.66 -0.92
N ARG A 163 5.81 -6.02 -1.84
CA ARG A 163 4.35 -6.06 -1.89
C ARG A 163 3.83 -7.47 -2.12
N HIS A 164 4.34 -8.19 -3.11
CA HIS A 164 3.93 -9.57 -3.37
C HIS A 164 4.27 -10.51 -2.22
N MET A 165 5.40 -10.30 -1.55
CA MET A 165 5.77 -11.06 -0.36
C MET A 165 4.76 -10.81 0.77
N LEU A 166 4.46 -9.53 1.07
CA LEU A 166 3.45 -9.14 2.07
C LEU A 166 2.06 -9.68 1.72
N GLU A 167 1.61 -9.54 0.47
CA GLU A 167 0.31 -10.08 0.01
C GLU A 167 0.24 -11.59 0.19
N LYS A 168 1.30 -12.34 -0.17
CA LYS A 168 1.36 -13.80 0.03
C LYS A 168 1.33 -14.18 1.51
N TYR A 169 2.10 -13.49 2.36
CA TYR A 169 2.10 -13.74 3.80
C TYR A 169 0.72 -13.44 4.42
N PHE A 170 0.12 -12.30 4.09
CA PHE A 170 -1.21 -11.95 4.60
C PHE A 170 -2.29 -12.88 4.06
N ALA A 171 -2.22 -13.32 2.80
CA ALA A 171 -3.17 -14.29 2.26
C ALA A 171 -3.09 -15.63 3.00
N LEU A 172 -1.88 -16.10 3.30
CA LEU A 172 -1.66 -17.34 4.06
C LEU A 172 -2.19 -17.20 5.50
N VAL A 173 -1.77 -16.14 6.21
CA VAL A 173 -2.19 -15.89 7.60
C VAL A 173 -3.70 -15.71 7.68
N THR A 174 -4.31 -14.93 6.79
CA THR A 174 -5.76 -14.71 6.75
C THR A 174 -6.52 -16.00 6.49
N THR A 175 -6.04 -16.83 5.54
CA THR A 175 -6.65 -18.13 5.26
C THR A 175 -6.61 -19.04 6.50
N PHE A 176 -5.46 -19.10 7.17
CA PHE A 176 -5.31 -19.89 8.39
C PHE A 176 -6.23 -19.40 9.52
N VAL A 177 -6.30 -18.08 9.74
CA VAL A 177 -7.18 -17.47 10.75
C VAL A 177 -8.65 -17.76 10.44
N ILE A 178 -9.09 -17.61 9.19
CA ILE A 178 -10.46 -17.95 8.76
C ILE A 178 -10.76 -19.42 9.02
N PHE A 179 -9.82 -20.32 8.72
CA PHE A 179 -9.99 -21.74 8.98
C PHE A 179 -10.17 -22.04 10.47
N VAL A 180 -9.31 -21.49 11.33
CA VAL A 180 -9.41 -21.67 12.80
C VAL A 180 -10.74 -21.11 13.33
N ILE A 181 -11.15 -19.92 12.88
CA ILE A 181 -12.43 -19.31 13.26
C ILE A 181 -13.61 -20.17 12.78
N ALA A 182 -13.54 -20.75 11.57
CA ALA A 182 -14.59 -21.61 11.05
C ALA A 182 -14.75 -22.88 11.91
N VAL A 183 -13.65 -23.52 12.32
CA VAL A 183 -13.68 -24.66 13.24
C VAL A 183 -14.28 -24.26 14.59
N TRP A 184 -13.87 -23.10 15.13
CA TRP A 184 -14.42 -22.58 16.39
C TRP A 184 -15.93 -22.31 16.30
N ILE A 185 -16.39 -21.68 15.22
CA ILE A 185 -17.83 -21.43 15.01
C ILE A 185 -18.58 -22.77 14.91
N ALA A 186 -18.02 -23.76 14.21
CA ALA A 186 -18.63 -25.08 14.10
C ALA A 186 -18.76 -25.77 15.47
N THR A 187 -17.72 -25.74 16.31
CA THR A 187 -17.78 -26.33 17.66
C THR A 187 -18.80 -25.60 18.53
N LEU A 188 -18.84 -24.27 18.48
CA LEU A 188 -19.80 -23.46 19.23
C LEU A 188 -21.24 -23.69 18.76
N ALA A 189 -21.46 -23.87 17.46
CA ALA A 189 -22.77 -24.20 16.89
C ALA A 189 -23.24 -25.59 17.34
N MET A 190 -22.33 -26.59 17.39
CA MET A 190 -22.65 -27.92 17.92
C MET A 190 -23.03 -27.89 19.40
N MET A 191 -22.32 -27.10 20.22
CA MET A 191 -22.65 -26.92 21.64
C MET A 191 -24.03 -26.28 21.81
N ASN A 192 -24.29 -25.16 21.11
CA ASN A 192 -25.58 -24.48 21.12
C ASN A 192 -26.74 -25.40 20.71
N ALA A 193 -26.53 -26.26 19.71
CA ALA A 193 -27.57 -27.17 19.25
C ALA A 193 -27.88 -28.27 20.28
N ARG A 194 -26.90 -28.71 21.08
CA ARG A 194 -27.15 -29.66 22.18
C ARG A 194 -28.02 -29.03 23.26
N GLU A 195 -27.77 -27.78 23.62
CA GLU A 195 -28.60 -27.05 24.60
C GLU A 195 -30.03 -26.84 24.07
N ARG A 196 -30.15 -26.47 22.79
CA ARG A 196 -31.43 -26.23 22.11
C ARG A 196 -32.24 -27.49 21.80
N GLN A 197 -31.67 -28.70 21.95
CA GLN A 197 -32.41 -29.95 21.74
C GLN A 197 -33.63 -30.07 22.66
N LYS A 198 -33.55 -29.56 23.90
CA LYS A 198 -34.69 -29.53 24.83
C LYS A 198 -35.81 -28.62 24.33
N GLU A 199 -35.47 -27.40 23.91
CA GLU A 199 -36.41 -26.43 23.34
C GLU A 199 -37.11 -27.00 22.09
N ILE A 200 -36.35 -27.62 21.19
CA ILE A 200 -36.87 -28.25 19.97
C ILE A 200 -37.80 -29.42 20.29
N GLY A 201 -37.45 -30.25 21.29
CA GLY A 201 -38.27 -31.35 21.77
C GLY A 201 -39.62 -30.89 22.32
N ILE A 202 -39.64 -29.81 23.09
CA ILE A 202 -40.88 -29.18 23.61
C ILE A 202 -41.74 -28.65 22.46
N LEU A 203 -41.15 -27.90 21.52
CA LEU A 203 -41.87 -27.37 20.37
C LEU A 203 -42.49 -28.49 19.51
N ARG A 204 -41.76 -29.60 19.30
CA ARG A 204 -42.28 -30.79 18.60
C ARG A 204 -43.39 -31.48 19.39
N ALA A 205 -43.29 -31.58 20.71
CA ALA A 205 -44.31 -32.19 21.56
C ALA A 205 -45.64 -31.40 21.53
N ILE A 206 -45.56 -30.07 21.39
CA ILE A 206 -46.73 -29.19 21.21
C ILE A 206 -47.27 -29.22 19.75
N GLY A 207 -46.64 -29.99 18.86
CA GLY A 207 -47.11 -30.22 17.49
C GLY A 207 -46.53 -29.28 16.42
N HIS A 208 -45.47 -28.51 16.72
CA HIS A 208 -44.82 -27.70 15.69
C HIS A 208 -44.09 -28.57 14.65
N ASN A 209 -44.30 -28.23 13.37
CA ASN A 209 -43.62 -28.86 12.25
C ASN A 209 -42.11 -28.51 12.25
N GLY A 210 -41.24 -29.51 12.02
CA GLY A 210 -39.78 -29.34 11.98
C GLY A 210 -39.30 -28.27 11.01
N ARG A 211 -40.03 -28.04 9.90
CA ARG A 211 -39.73 -26.93 8.96
C ARG A 211 -39.88 -25.54 9.59
N LYS A 212 -40.92 -25.32 10.40
CA LYS A 212 -41.13 -24.04 11.09
C LYS A 212 -40.04 -23.80 12.13
N ILE A 213 -39.68 -24.86 12.86
CA ILE A 213 -38.58 -24.82 13.83
C ILE A 213 -37.26 -24.49 13.14
N ALA A 214 -36.93 -25.17 12.03
CA ALA A 214 -35.72 -24.88 11.25
C ALA A 214 -35.70 -23.43 10.73
N SER A 215 -36.81 -22.92 10.19
CA SER A 215 -36.91 -21.54 9.69
C SER A 215 -36.67 -20.49 10.78
N LEU A 216 -37.14 -20.75 12.01
CA LEU A 216 -36.95 -19.86 13.15
C LEU A 216 -35.46 -19.75 13.52
N PHE A 217 -34.77 -20.89 13.61
CA PHE A 217 -33.35 -20.91 13.96
C PHE A 217 -32.45 -20.36 12.85
N ILE A 218 -32.74 -20.68 11.59
CA ILE A 218 -32.02 -20.11 10.43
C ILE A 218 -32.25 -18.60 10.35
N GLY A 219 -33.48 -18.12 10.56
CA GLY A 219 -33.78 -16.69 10.61
C GLY A 219 -33.00 -15.95 11.70
N LYS A 220 -32.89 -16.55 12.89
CA LYS A 220 -32.05 -16.01 13.98
C LYS A 220 -30.57 -15.95 13.58
N ALA A 221 -30.05 -17.00 12.93
CA ALA A 221 -28.67 -17.04 12.45
C ALA A 221 -28.38 -15.98 11.38
N LEU A 222 -29.32 -15.75 10.45
CA LEU A 222 -29.20 -14.70 9.44
C LEU A 222 -29.09 -13.31 10.06
N ILE A 223 -29.96 -12.97 11.03
CA ILE A 223 -29.92 -11.68 11.72
C ILE A 223 -28.59 -11.49 12.44
N ILE A 224 -28.12 -12.52 13.15
CA ILE A 224 -26.81 -12.48 13.83
C ILE A 224 -25.70 -12.24 12.79
N GLY A 225 -25.71 -12.95 11.66
CA GLY A 225 -24.72 -12.78 10.61
C GLY A 225 -24.69 -11.37 10.02
N ILE A 226 -25.85 -10.72 9.82
CA ILE A 226 -25.92 -9.35 9.31
C ILE A 226 -25.31 -8.37 10.32
N VAL A 227 -25.69 -8.50 11.59
CA VAL A 227 -25.16 -7.65 12.68
C VAL A 227 -23.64 -7.83 12.82
N SER A 228 -23.16 -9.07 12.75
CA SER A 228 -21.73 -9.37 12.78
C SER A 228 -20.98 -8.79 11.58
N ALA A 229 -21.55 -8.82 10.37
CA ALA A 229 -20.93 -8.24 9.18
C ALA A 229 -20.72 -6.73 9.31
N VAL A 230 -21.75 -6.01 9.77
CA VAL A 230 -21.70 -4.56 9.96
C VAL A 230 -20.70 -4.20 11.06
N LEU A 231 -20.76 -4.88 12.21
CA LEU A 231 -19.82 -4.64 13.31
C LEU A 231 -18.38 -5.00 12.96
N GLY A 232 -18.16 -6.11 12.25
CA GLY A 232 -16.83 -6.52 11.81
C GLY A 232 -16.23 -5.55 10.79
N PHE A 233 -17.02 -5.08 9.82
CA PHE A 233 -16.57 -4.07 8.86
C PHE A 233 -16.26 -2.74 9.55
N ALA A 234 -17.12 -2.29 10.46
CA ALA A 234 -16.94 -1.03 11.17
C ALA A 234 -15.67 -1.07 12.04
N THR A 235 -15.51 -2.10 12.88
CA THR A 235 -14.34 -2.24 13.75
C THR A 235 -13.06 -2.45 12.96
N GLY A 236 -13.07 -3.30 11.92
CA GLY A 236 -11.93 -3.49 11.03
C GLY A 236 -11.50 -2.21 10.32
N THR A 237 -12.46 -1.40 9.85
CA THR A 237 -12.18 -0.10 9.22
C THR A 237 -11.58 0.89 10.23
N ILE A 238 -12.14 0.98 11.44
CA ILE A 238 -11.62 1.86 12.49
C ILE A 238 -10.18 1.48 12.83
N LEU A 239 -9.91 0.19 13.06
CA LEU A 239 -8.55 -0.28 13.36
C LEU A 239 -7.58 -0.02 12.20
N ALA A 240 -8.02 -0.22 10.96
CA ALA A 240 -7.20 0.06 9.78
C ALA A 240 -6.88 1.56 9.63
N LEU A 241 -7.82 2.45 9.94
CA LEU A 241 -7.61 3.90 9.88
C LEU A 241 -6.74 4.42 11.03
N GLU A 242 -6.88 3.84 12.23
CA GLU A 242 -6.12 4.25 13.42
C GLU A 242 -4.66 3.75 13.36
N PHE A 243 -4.47 2.45 13.13
CA PHE A 243 -3.15 1.82 13.19
C PHE A 243 -2.44 1.76 11.84
N GLY A 244 -3.19 1.82 10.73
CA GLY A 244 -2.64 1.72 9.38
C GLY A 244 -1.60 2.80 9.05
N PRO A 245 -1.84 4.10 9.35
CA PRO A 245 -0.86 5.15 9.10
C PRO A 245 0.45 4.99 9.88
N GLY A 246 0.38 4.42 11.09
CA GLY A 246 1.55 4.18 11.94
C GLY A 246 2.45 3.05 11.41
N ILE A 247 1.84 2.00 10.87
CA ILE A 247 2.53 0.81 10.33
C ILE A 247 3.01 1.07 8.89
N PHE A 248 2.17 1.72 8.07
CA PHE A 248 2.42 1.94 6.64
C PHE A 248 2.61 3.42 6.31
N LYS A 249 3.69 4.02 6.82
CA LYS A 249 3.98 5.47 6.68
C LYS A 249 3.99 5.97 5.22
N ILE A 250 4.33 5.11 4.26
CA ILE A 250 4.42 5.45 2.83
C ILE A 250 3.05 5.36 2.13
N THR A 251 2.15 4.50 2.62
CA THR A 251 0.84 4.21 2.02
C THR A 251 -0.32 4.80 2.84
N ALA A 252 -0.01 5.54 3.92
CA ALA A 252 -0.98 6.08 4.87
C ALA A 252 -2.10 6.90 4.20
N GLY A 253 -1.79 7.70 3.17
CA GLY A 253 -2.77 8.50 2.43
C GLY A 253 -3.69 7.71 1.49
N SER A 254 -3.39 6.43 1.25
CA SER A 254 -4.16 5.53 0.37
C SER A 254 -5.04 4.55 1.15
N ILE A 255 -4.97 4.54 2.50
CA ILE A 255 -5.83 3.71 3.34
C ILE A 255 -7.22 4.33 3.34
N LYS A 256 -8.15 3.70 2.63
CA LYS A 256 -9.55 4.14 2.55
C LYS A 256 -10.49 2.97 2.85
N PRO A 257 -11.66 3.25 3.44
CA PRO A 257 -12.71 2.25 3.57
C PRO A 257 -13.09 1.71 2.20
N ILE A 258 -13.00 0.39 2.03
CA ILE A 258 -13.37 -0.29 0.79
C ILE A 258 -14.81 -0.79 0.95
N TYR A 259 -15.77 0.03 0.52
CA TYR A 259 -17.20 -0.30 0.66
C TYR A 259 -17.64 -1.53 -0.16
N SER A 260 -16.89 -1.94 -1.18
CA SER A 260 -17.19 -3.18 -1.91
C SER A 260 -17.07 -4.41 -1.01
N ILE A 261 -16.14 -4.42 -0.06
CA ILE A 261 -15.97 -5.51 0.92
C ILE A 261 -17.17 -5.56 1.89
N LEU A 262 -17.77 -4.42 2.23
CA LEU A 262 -18.97 -4.38 3.05
C LEU A 262 -20.14 -5.11 2.38
N ILE A 263 -20.35 -4.88 1.08
CA ILE A 263 -21.43 -5.55 0.31
C ILE A 263 -21.22 -7.06 0.34
N TRP A 264 -20.01 -7.53 0.05
CA TRP A 264 -19.69 -8.96 0.10
C TRP A 264 -19.84 -9.54 1.51
N SER A 265 -19.47 -8.78 2.54
CA SER A 265 -19.56 -9.21 3.94
C SER A 265 -21.00 -9.34 4.43
N ILE A 266 -21.88 -8.43 4.00
CA ILE A 266 -23.33 -8.49 4.28
C ILE A 266 -23.99 -9.72 3.67
N ILE A 267 -23.44 -10.26 2.57
CA ILE A 267 -23.96 -11.48 1.94
C ILE A 267 -23.28 -12.73 2.53
N ALA A 268 -21.96 -12.72 2.63
CA ALA A 268 -21.17 -13.89 3.00
C ALA A 268 -21.36 -14.29 4.47
N ALA A 269 -21.41 -13.34 5.40
CA ALA A 269 -21.50 -13.65 6.83
C ALA A 269 -22.85 -14.28 7.24
N PRO A 270 -24.02 -13.78 6.77
CA PRO A 270 -25.30 -14.47 7.04
C PRO A 270 -25.37 -15.85 6.42
N VAL A 271 -24.88 -16.03 5.19
CA VAL A 271 -24.84 -17.34 4.53
C VAL A 271 -23.97 -18.31 5.33
N PHE A 272 -22.78 -17.88 5.76
CA PHE A 272 -21.90 -18.69 6.59
C PHE A 272 -22.54 -19.08 7.92
N SER A 273 -23.17 -18.12 8.62
CA SER A 273 -23.87 -18.37 9.89
C SER A 273 -25.05 -19.33 9.72
N ALA A 274 -25.80 -19.19 8.63
CA ALA A 274 -26.91 -20.08 8.29
C ALA A 274 -26.41 -21.51 8.03
N ILE A 275 -25.35 -21.69 7.24
CA ILE A 275 -24.74 -23.01 6.96
C ILE A 275 -24.24 -23.66 8.26
N ALA A 276 -23.52 -22.90 9.10
CA ALA A 276 -23.01 -23.39 10.37
C ALA A 276 -24.14 -23.83 11.33
N THR A 277 -25.29 -23.15 11.29
CA THR A 277 -26.45 -23.46 12.14
C THR A 277 -27.34 -24.56 11.55
N PHE A 278 -27.31 -24.77 10.23
CA PHE A 278 -28.16 -25.72 9.53
C PHE A 278 -27.89 -27.16 9.94
N LEU A 279 -26.62 -27.59 9.92
CA LEU A 279 -26.22 -28.98 10.24
C LEU A 279 -26.69 -29.40 11.65
N PRO A 280 -26.37 -28.63 12.71
CA PRO A 280 -26.75 -28.99 14.07
C PRO A 280 -28.27 -28.95 14.29
N THR A 281 -28.97 -28.02 13.64
CA THR A 281 -30.44 -27.90 13.73
C THR A 281 -31.13 -29.11 13.10
N LEU A 282 -30.64 -29.61 11.97
CA LEU A 282 -31.16 -30.84 11.37
C LEU A 282 -30.99 -32.05 12.28
N VAL A 283 -29.78 -32.23 12.82
CA VAL A 283 -29.49 -33.35 13.72
C VAL A 283 -30.40 -33.30 14.97
N ALA A 284 -30.67 -32.10 15.48
CA ALA A 284 -31.57 -31.93 16.62
C ALA A 284 -33.05 -32.21 16.26
N ILE A 285 -33.51 -31.80 15.08
CA ILE A 285 -34.88 -32.06 14.63
C ILE A 285 -35.12 -33.55 14.35
N LEU A 286 -34.13 -34.26 13.79
CA LEU A 286 -34.24 -35.69 13.44
C LEU A 286 -34.20 -36.63 14.65
N LYS A 287 -33.70 -36.17 15.81
CA LYS A 287 -33.75 -36.96 17.04
C LYS A 287 -35.19 -37.12 17.53
N ASP A 288 -35.47 -38.31 18.08
CA ASP A 288 -36.76 -38.62 18.68
C ASP A 288 -36.99 -37.75 19.93
N PRO A 289 -38.08 -36.95 19.98
CA PRO A 289 -38.39 -36.13 21.14
C PRO A 289 -38.58 -36.96 22.42
N ALA A 290 -39.09 -38.19 22.34
CA ALA A 290 -39.30 -39.05 23.50
C ALA A 290 -37.97 -39.48 24.14
N ILE A 291 -36.95 -39.78 23.31
CA ILE A 291 -35.60 -40.14 23.77
C ILE A 291 -34.87 -38.91 24.34
N THR A 292 -35.14 -37.74 23.77
CA THR A 292 -34.51 -36.47 24.18
C THR A 292 -35.04 -35.99 25.53
N LEU A 293 -36.33 -36.21 25.82
CA LEU A 293 -36.99 -35.83 27.08
C LEU A 293 -36.76 -36.84 28.22
N ARG A 294 -36.43 -38.09 27.90
CA ARG A 294 -36.22 -39.18 28.89
C ARG A 294 -34.77 -39.27 29.41
N LYS A 295 -33.84 -38.47 28.88
CA LYS A 295 -32.41 -38.51 29.23
C LYS A 295 -32.05 -37.79 30.55
N GLU A 296 -33.01 -37.66 31.45
CA GLU A 296 -32.81 -37.24 32.86
C GLU A 296 -33.23 -38.37 33.79
#